data_AF-G1S6N2-F1
#
_entry.id   AF-G1S6N2-F1
#
_cell.length_a   1.000
_cell.length_b   1.000
_cell.length_c   1.000
_cell.angle_alpha   90.00
_cell.angle_beta   90.00
_cell.angle_gamma   90.00
#
_symmetry.space_group_name_H-M   'P 1'
#
loop_
_entity.id
_entity.type
_entity.pdbx_description
1 polymer ?
#
loop_
_entity_poly.entity_id
_entity_poly.type
_entity_poly.pdbx_seq_one_letter_code
_entity_poly.pdbx_strand_id
1 'polypeptide(L)'
;MADLLGSILSSMEKPPSLGDQETRRKAREQAARLKKLQEQEKQQKVEFRKRVRTTGVIKGDAWKPVAWSKKRAAQQGPVVVSPASDYKDKYSHLIGKGAAKDAAHMLQANKTYGCVPVANKRDTRSIEEAMNEIRAKKRLRQSGEELPPTS
;
A
#
# COMPACT_ATOMS: atom_id res chain seq x y z
N MET A 1 -11.11 -20.49 43.14
CA MET A 1 -11.69 -19.80 41.97
C MET A 1 -10.54 -19.56 41.02
N ALA A 2 -10.54 -20.16 39.82
CA ALA A 2 -9.45 -19.91 38.87
C ALA A 2 -9.53 -18.45 38.40
N ASP A 3 -8.39 -17.75 38.38
CA ASP A 3 -8.30 -16.36 37.97
C ASP A 3 -8.59 -16.27 36.47
N LEU A 4 -9.82 -15.85 36.14
CA LEU A 4 -10.33 -15.78 34.78
C LEU A 4 -9.43 -14.90 33.90
N LEU A 5 -8.86 -13.84 34.48
CA LEU A 5 -7.95 -12.93 33.81
C LEU A 5 -6.62 -13.62 33.48
N GLY A 6 -6.12 -14.50 34.35
CA GLY A 6 -4.89 -15.29 34.10
C GLY A 6 -5.05 -16.29 32.96
N SER A 7 -6.22 -16.94 32.86
CA SER A 7 -6.55 -17.84 31.75
C SER A 7 -6.69 -17.09 30.42
N ILE A 8 -7.25 -15.88 30.43
CA ILE A 8 -7.38 -15.04 29.23
C ILE A 8 -6.01 -14.52 28.78
N LEU A 9 -5.18 -14.02 29.71
CA LEU A 9 -3.85 -13.49 29.39
C LEU A 9 -2.87 -14.57 28.92
N SER A 10 -3.03 -15.81 29.37
CA SER A 10 -2.22 -16.95 28.89
C SER A 10 -2.70 -17.52 27.55
N SER A 11 -3.96 -17.29 27.18
CA SER A 11 -4.55 -17.63 25.87
C SER A 11 -4.10 -16.66 24.76
N MET A 12 -3.65 -15.45 25.13
CA MET A 12 -3.17 -14.46 24.16
C MET A 12 -1.81 -14.85 23.57
N GLU A 13 -1.71 -14.74 22.25
CA GLU A 13 -0.44 -14.91 21.54
C GLU A 13 0.54 -13.85 22.01
N LYS A 14 1.65 -14.30 22.60
CA LYS A 14 2.67 -13.40 23.16
C LYS A 14 3.27 -12.57 22.04
N PRO A 15 3.49 -11.26 22.26
CA PRO A 15 4.08 -10.41 21.24
C PRO A 15 5.43 -11.01 20.80
N PRO A 16 5.74 -11.03 19.48
CA PRO A 16 6.94 -11.65 18.98
C PRO A 16 8.18 -11.04 19.64
N SER A 17 8.92 -11.86 20.40
CA SER A 17 10.15 -11.46 21.06
C SER A 17 11.25 -11.24 20.02
N LEU A 18 11.98 -10.13 20.12
CA LEU A 18 13.02 -9.74 19.17
C LEU A 18 14.31 -10.59 19.25
N GLY A 19 14.35 -11.67 20.05
CA GLY A 19 15.58 -12.39 20.42
C GLY A 19 15.72 -13.86 20.01
N ASP A 20 14.69 -14.52 19.48
CA ASP A 20 14.73 -15.98 19.36
C ASP A 20 15.47 -16.45 18.09
N GLN A 21 16.65 -17.06 18.25
CA GLN A 21 17.46 -17.59 17.13
C GLN A 21 16.67 -18.58 16.25
N GLU A 22 15.72 -19.31 16.84
CA GLU A 22 14.85 -20.25 16.14
C GLU A 22 13.80 -19.56 15.25
N THR A 23 13.22 -18.43 15.66
CA THR A 23 12.23 -17.70 14.83
C THR A 23 12.90 -17.13 13.60
N ARG A 24 14.15 -16.65 13.74
CA ARG A 24 14.98 -16.20 12.61
C ARG A 24 15.34 -17.34 11.66
N ARG A 25 15.58 -18.56 12.19
CA ARG A 25 15.81 -19.76 11.37
C ARG A 25 14.56 -20.16 10.59
N LYS A 26 13.39 -20.19 11.25
CA LYS A 26 12.09 -20.49 10.61
C LYS A 26 11.72 -19.46 9.53
N ALA A 27 11.93 -18.17 9.80
CA ALA A 27 11.69 -17.10 8.82
C ALA A 27 12.59 -17.23 7.57
N ARG A 28 13.87 -17.56 7.76
CA ARG A 28 14.79 -17.83 6.64
C ARG A 28 14.37 -19.04 5.82
N GLU A 29 13.88 -20.10 6.48
CA GLU A 29 13.39 -21.30 5.79
C GLU A 29 12.12 -21.01 4.98
N GLN A 30 11.16 -20.27 5.54
CA GLN A 30 9.96 -19.83 4.82
C GLN A 30 10.31 -18.94 3.62
N ALA A 31 11.23 -17.98 3.80
CA ALA A 31 11.71 -17.13 2.71
C ALA A 31 12.42 -17.94 1.61
N ALA A 32 13.20 -18.96 1.98
CA ALA A 32 13.84 -19.85 1.02
C ALA A 32 12.82 -20.71 0.24
N ARG A 33 11.76 -21.19 0.89
CA ARG A 33 10.65 -21.92 0.25
C ARG A 33 9.91 -21.04 -0.77
N LEU A 34 9.59 -19.80 -0.40
CA LEU A 34 8.98 -18.81 -1.29
C LEU A 34 9.87 -18.47 -2.48
N LYS A 35 11.18 -18.31 -2.26
CA LYS A 35 12.13 -18.03 -3.33
C LYS A 35 12.23 -19.20 -4.32
N LYS A 36 12.20 -20.45 -3.84
CA LYS A 36 12.16 -21.64 -4.71
C LYS A 36 10.90 -21.69 -5.57
N LEU A 37 9.73 -21.37 -5.02
CA LEU A 37 8.48 -21.27 -5.78
C LEU A 37 8.56 -20.20 -6.87
N GLN A 38 9.09 -19.02 -6.52
CA GLN A 38 9.24 -17.92 -7.48
C GLN A 38 10.23 -18.28 -8.61
N GLU A 39 11.29 -19.02 -8.29
CA GLU A 39 12.27 -19.49 -9.27
C GLU A 39 11.69 -20.56 -10.20
N GLN A 40 10.90 -21.49 -9.66
CA GLN A 40 10.15 -22.46 -10.48
C GLN A 40 9.14 -21.76 -11.39
N GLU A 41 8.42 -20.74 -10.90
CA GLU A 41 7.49 -19.96 -11.72
C GLU A 41 8.22 -19.21 -12.85
N LYS A 42 9.37 -18.60 -12.55
CA LYS A 42 10.23 -17.95 -13.56
C LYS A 42 10.73 -18.96 -14.59
N GLN A 43 11.16 -20.15 -14.16
CA GLN A 43 11.59 -21.23 -15.05
C GLN A 43 10.44 -21.71 -15.93
N GLN A 44 9.26 -21.97 -15.36
CA GLN A 44 8.06 -22.32 -16.12
C GLN A 44 7.72 -21.25 -17.16
N LYS A 45 7.83 -19.96 -16.82
CA LYS A 45 7.59 -18.86 -17.77
C LYS A 45 8.66 -18.76 -18.86
N VAL A 46 9.92 -19.05 -18.54
CA VAL A 46 11.00 -19.12 -19.55
C VAL A 46 10.76 -20.29 -20.50
N GLU A 47 10.46 -21.47 -19.96
CA GLU A 47 10.17 -22.67 -20.75
C GLU A 47 8.90 -22.50 -21.59
N PHE A 48 7.86 -21.85 -21.06
CA PHE A 48 6.68 -21.47 -21.83
C PHE A 48 7.04 -20.53 -22.99
N ARG A 49 7.84 -19.49 -22.75
CA ARG A 49 8.31 -18.58 -23.80
C ARG A 49 9.20 -19.26 -24.84
N LYS A 50 9.97 -20.28 -24.46
CA LYS A 50 10.73 -21.10 -25.41
C LYS A 50 9.78 -21.96 -26.22
N ARG A 51 8.88 -22.70 -25.56
CA ARG A 51 7.86 -23.54 -26.19
C ARG A 51 7.04 -22.75 -27.20
N VAL A 52 6.44 -21.62 -26.80
CA VAL A 52 5.65 -20.73 -27.69
C VAL A 52 6.47 -20.24 -28.89
N ARG A 53 7.76 -19.94 -28.72
CA ARG A 53 8.65 -19.57 -29.83
C ARG A 53 8.97 -20.74 -30.75
N THR A 54 9.18 -21.93 -30.19
CA THR A 54 9.54 -23.15 -30.94
C THR A 54 8.33 -23.78 -31.64
N THR A 55 7.15 -23.78 -31.04
CA THR A 55 5.91 -24.35 -31.60
C THR A 55 5.15 -23.39 -32.52
N GLY A 56 5.76 -22.26 -32.89
CA GLY A 56 5.40 -21.52 -34.10
C GLY A 56 3.92 -21.17 -34.28
N VAL A 57 3.42 -20.15 -33.57
CA VAL A 57 2.29 -19.34 -34.03
C VAL A 57 2.68 -17.86 -33.96
N ILE A 58 3.72 -17.47 -34.70
CA ILE A 58 3.84 -16.14 -35.32
C ILE A 58 4.64 -16.33 -36.61
N LYS A 59 3.93 -16.55 -37.72
CA LYS A 59 4.46 -16.33 -39.06
C LYS A 59 4.41 -14.81 -39.26
N GLY A 60 5.56 -14.17 -39.19
CA GLY A 60 5.73 -12.74 -39.49
C GLY A 60 5.89 -11.85 -38.27
N ASP A 61 7.06 -11.91 -37.61
CA ASP A 61 7.87 -10.72 -37.31
C ASP A 61 9.09 -11.14 -36.51
N ALA A 62 10.23 -11.18 -37.21
CA ALA A 62 11.52 -11.49 -36.63
C ALA A 62 11.85 -10.47 -35.53
N TRP A 63 12.06 -10.96 -34.31
CA TRP A 63 12.60 -10.17 -33.22
C TRP A 63 13.98 -9.61 -33.62
N LYS A 64 14.02 -8.37 -34.09
CA LYS A 64 15.26 -7.65 -34.37
C LYS A 64 15.65 -6.82 -33.13
N PRO A 65 16.89 -6.90 -32.65
CA PRO A 65 17.34 -6.11 -31.51
C PRO A 65 17.20 -4.60 -31.79
N VAL A 66 16.78 -3.85 -30.77
CA VAL A 66 16.33 -2.45 -30.77
C VAL A 66 17.33 -1.42 -31.36
N ALA A 67 18.56 -1.83 -31.68
CA ALA A 67 19.60 -0.96 -32.20
C ALA A 67 19.41 -0.53 -33.68
N TRP A 68 18.63 -1.24 -34.50
CA TRP A 68 18.49 -0.95 -35.94
C TRP A 68 17.23 -0.16 -36.33
N SER A 69 16.37 0.19 -35.36
CA SER A 69 15.07 0.84 -35.60
C SER A 69 15.00 2.32 -35.25
N LYS A 70 16.12 2.97 -34.90
CA LYS A 70 16.15 4.43 -34.66
C LYS A 70 16.34 5.27 -35.93
N LYS A 71 16.82 4.71 -37.03
CA LYS A 71 17.15 5.48 -38.25
C LYS A 71 16.04 5.52 -39.32
N ARG A 72 15.00 4.67 -39.20
CA ARG A 72 13.84 4.64 -40.12
C ARG A 72 12.55 5.19 -39.52
N ALA A 73 12.31 4.98 -38.22
CA ALA A 73 11.15 5.51 -37.51
C ALA A 73 11.20 7.04 -37.28
N ALA A 74 12.36 7.68 -37.45
CA ALA A 74 12.49 9.14 -37.36
C ALA A 74 12.02 9.88 -38.63
N GLN A 75 11.84 9.18 -39.76
CA GLN A 75 11.40 9.80 -41.03
C GLN A 75 9.94 9.49 -41.40
N GLN A 76 9.33 8.49 -40.77
CA GLN A 76 7.91 8.23 -40.91
C GLN A 76 7.22 8.55 -39.59
N GLY A 77 6.60 9.73 -39.51
CA GLY A 77 5.72 10.08 -38.41
C GLY A 77 4.59 9.03 -38.25
N PRO A 78 3.99 8.92 -37.06
CA PRO A 78 2.93 7.94 -36.83
C PRO A 78 1.80 8.17 -37.85
N VAL A 79 1.52 7.16 -38.67
CA VAL A 79 0.36 7.18 -39.57
C VAL A 79 -0.88 7.12 -38.68
N VAL A 80 -1.47 8.28 -38.43
CA VAL A 80 -2.74 8.40 -37.71
C VAL A 80 -3.83 7.92 -38.66
N VAL A 81 -4.15 6.63 -38.61
CA VAL A 81 -5.40 6.13 -39.18
C VAL A 81 -6.51 6.51 -38.21
N SER A 82 -7.07 7.70 -38.42
CA SER A 82 -8.27 8.14 -37.72
C SER A 82 -9.47 7.46 -38.39
N PRO A 83 -10.15 6.47 -37.77
CA PRO A 83 -11.44 6.04 -38.27
C PRO A 83 -12.39 7.26 -38.35
N ALA A 84 -13.27 7.30 -39.35
CA ALA A 84 -14.15 8.44 -39.61
C ALA A 84 -15.08 8.79 -38.43
N SER A 85 -15.27 7.86 -37.49
CA SER A 85 -15.94 8.11 -36.22
C SER A 85 -15.22 7.40 -35.07
N ASP A 86 -15.03 8.11 -33.95
CA ASP A 86 -14.61 7.52 -32.70
C ASP A 86 -15.82 6.77 -32.10
N TYR A 87 -15.70 5.44 -31.96
CA TYR A 87 -16.75 4.60 -31.38
C TYR A 87 -17.18 5.08 -29.98
N LYS A 88 -16.31 5.78 -29.25
CA LYS A 88 -16.63 6.37 -27.96
C LYS A 88 -17.69 7.47 -28.05
N ASP A 89 -17.81 8.16 -29.17
CA ASP A 89 -18.84 9.19 -29.37
C ASP A 89 -20.25 8.59 -29.45
N LYS A 90 -20.38 7.37 -29.97
CA LYS A 90 -21.66 6.65 -30.06
C LYS A 90 -22.31 6.44 -28.69
N TYR A 91 -21.53 6.29 -27.63
CA TYR A 91 -22.01 6.04 -26.26
C TYR A 91 -21.83 7.25 -25.33
N SER A 92 -21.43 8.39 -25.87
CA SER A 92 -21.26 9.64 -25.13
C SER A 92 -22.51 10.02 -24.33
N HIS A 93 -23.69 9.74 -24.86
CA HIS A 93 -24.97 10.05 -24.22
C HIS A 93 -25.29 9.13 -23.02
N LEU A 94 -24.70 7.93 -22.97
CA LEU A 94 -24.85 6.97 -21.87
C LEU A 94 -23.82 7.24 -20.75
N ILE A 95 -22.61 7.64 -21.14
CA ILE A 95 -21.48 7.81 -20.21
C ILE A 95 -21.42 9.25 -19.65
N GLY A 96 -21.90 10.24 -20.42
CA GLY A 96 -21.80 11.65 -20.07
C GLY A 96 -20.36 12.16 -20.18
N LYS A 97 -20.04 12.94 -21.21
CA LYS A 97 -18.69 13.48 -21.44
C LYS A 97 -18.19 14.43 -20.34
N GLY A 98 -19.10 15.17 -19.70
CA GLY A 98 -18.80 16.16 -18.65
C GLY A 98 -19.40 15.82 -17.28
N ALA A 99 -20.59 15.21 -17.26
CA ALA A 99 -21.33 14.92 -16.03
C ALA A 99 -20.54 14.07 -15.02
N ALA A 100 -19.78 13.07 -15.48
CA ALA A 100 -18.97 12.24 -14.59
C ALA A 100 -17.76 12.98 -13.99
N LYS A 101 -17.19 13.96 -14.70
CA LYS A 101 -16.03 14.74 -14.21
C LYS A 101 -16.48 15.85 -13.27
N ASP A 102 -17.58 16.53 -13.59
CA ASP A 102 -18.15 17.58 -12.75
C ASP A 102 -18.80 17.02 -11.49
N ALA A 103 -19.44 15.84 -11.57
CA ALA A 103 -19.95 15.13 -10.39
C ALA A 103 -18.84 14.53 -9.53
N ALA A 104 -17.62 14.34 -10.08
CA ALA A 104 -16.45 13.87 -9.36
C ALA A 104 -15.68 14.99 -8.64
N HIS A 105 -16.20 16.22 -8.58
CA HIS A 105 -15.77 17.18 -7.57
C HIS A 105 -16.05 16.58 -6.19
N MET A 106 -14.99 16.02 -5.59
CA MET A 106 -14.98 15.47 -4.25
C MET A 106 -15.73 16.40 -3.30
N LEU A 107 -16.68 15.85 -2.54
CA LEU A 107 -17.31 16.52 -1.42
C LEU A 107 -16.19 17.08 -0.52
N GLN A 108 -15.85 18.36 -0.69
CA GLN A 108 -14.98 19.07 0.23
C GLN A 108 -15.76 19.13 1.54
N ALA A 109 -15.39 18.28 2.50
CA ALA A 109 -15.90 18.41 3.86
C ALA A 109 -15.70 19.87 4.30
N ASN A 110 -16.77 20.47 4.81
CA ASN A 110 -16.80 21.84 5.28
C ASN A 110 -15.68 22.05 6.31
N LYS A 111 -14.57 22.67 5.90
CA LYS A 111 -13.41 23.01 6.75
C LYS A 111 -13.69 24.19 7.68
N THR A 112 -14.86 24.81 7.56
CA THR A 112 -15.22 26.04 8.25
C THR A 112 -15.38 25.82 9.76
N TYR A 113 -15.50 24.57 10.22
CA TYR A 113 -15.50 24.24 11.65
C TYR A 113 -14.46 23.17 11.98
N GLY A 114 -13.51 23.51 12.87
CA GLY A 114 -12.55 22.55 13.44
C GLY A 114 -11.10 23.02 13.51
N CYS A 115 -10.73 24.10 12.83
CA CYS A 115 -9.36 24.62 12.85
C CYS A 115 -9.33 26.06 13.38
N VAL A 116 -8.99 26.23 14.66
CA VAL A 116 -8.73 27.55 15.26
C VAL A 116 -7.36 28.04 14.77
N PRO A 117 -7.22 29.28 14.27
CA PRO A 117 -5.91 29.83 13.88
C PRO A 117 -4.90 29.73 15.03
N VAL A 118 -3.64 29.40 14.72
CA VAL A 118 -2.59 29.23 15.75
C VAL A 118 -2.45 30.46 16.65
N ALA A 119 -2.63 31.66 16.10
CA ALA A 119 -2.61 32.92 16.84
C ALA A 119 -3.66 33.00 17.97
N ASN A 120 -4.77 32.26 17.85
CA ASN A 120 -5.88 32.26 18.81
C ASN A 120 -5.88 31.03 19.72
N LYS A 121 -4.92 30.11 19.57
CA LYS A 121 -4.83 28.90 20.40
C LYS A 121 -4.17 29.25 21.74
N ARG A 122 -4.72 28.71 22.83
CA ARG A 122 -4.10 28.80 24.17
C ARG A 122 -2.86 27.93 24.33
N ASP A 123 -2.81 26.78 23.65
CA ASP A 123 -1.66 25.88 23.69
C ASP A 123 -0.89 25.98 22.37
N THR A 124 0.35 26.45 22.46
CA THR A 124 1.29 26.61 21.33
C THR A 124 2.26 25.43 21.21
N ARG A 125 2.21 24.47 22.14
CA ARG A 125 3.12 23.32 22.16
C ARG A 125 2.76 22.31 21.08
N SER A 126 3.75 21.49 20.74
CA SER A 126 3.52 20.36 19.84
C SER A 126 2.59 19.33 20.49
N ILE A 127 1.84 18.60 19.66
CA ILE A 127 0.91 17.54 20.10
C ILE A 127 1.66 16.47 20.92
N GLU A 128 2.88 16.12 20.50
CA GLU A 128 3.71 15.11 21.18
C GLU A 128 4.14 15.55 22.58
N GLU A 129 4.47 16.83 22.73
CA GLU A 129 4.88 17.43 23.99
C GLU A 129 3.72 17.43 24.99
N ALA A 130 2.54 17.88 24.55
CA ALA A 130 1.33 17.84 25.36
C ALA A 130 0.96 16.40 25.77
N MET A 131 1.08 15.43 24.86
CA MET A 131 0.83 14.02 25.15
C MET A 131 1.83 13.44 26.15
N ASN A 132 3.10 13.86 26.10
CA ASN A 132 4.12 13.41 27.03
C ASN A 132 3.91 14.00 28.43
N GLU A 133 3.51 15.26 28.54
CA GLU A 133 3.16 15.85 29.84
C GLU A 133 1.93 15.19 30.45
N ILE A 134 0.87 14.93 29.67
CA ILE A 134 -0.31 14.19 30.15
C ILE A 134 0.11 12.81 30.69
N ARG A 135 0.99 12.10 29.95
CA ARG A 135 1.52 10.81 30.38
C ARG A 135 2.35 10.92 31.66
N ALA A 136 3.24 11.91 31.76
CA ALA A 136 4.06 12.14 32.94
C ALA A 136 3.21 12.51 34.17
N LYS A 137 2.25 13.42 34.01
CA LYS A 137 1.32 13.84 35.06
C LYS A 137 0.44 12.68 35.53
N LYS A 138 0.01 11.80 34.61
CA LYS A 138 -0.74 10.59 34.97
C LYS A 138 0.09 9.63 35.82
N ARG A 139 1.38 9.43 35.50
CA ARG A 139 2.31 8.60 36.31
C ARG A 139 2.50 9.19 37.71
N LEU A 140 2.69 10.51 37.81
CA LEU A 140 2.87 11.18 39.10
C LEU A 140 1.63 11.12 39.99
N ARG A 141 0.43 11.25 39.40
CA ARG A 141 -0.83 11.05 40.13
C ARG A 141 -0.98 9.60 40.62
N GLN A 142 -0.58 8.62 39.80
CA GLN A 142 -0.63 7.20 40.17
C GLN A 142 0.37 6.85 41.29
N SER A 143 1.53 7.51 41.34
CA SER A 143 2.50 7.34 42.42
C SER A 143 2.22 8.20 43.66
N GLY A 144 1.38 9.24 43.53
CA GLY A 144 0.99 10.14 44.63
C GLY A 144 -0.31 9.76 45.34
N GLU A 145 -1.00 8.71 44.88
CA GLU A 145 -2.16 8.12 45.55
C GLU A 145 -1.72 6.94 46.42
N GLU A 146 -0.78 7.22 47.32
CA GLU A 146 -0.46 6.38 48.46
C GLU A 146 -0.49 7.30 49.69
N LEU A 147 -1.71 7.67 50.11
CA LEU A 147 -1.94 8.28 51.43
C LEU A 147 -2.52 7.21 52.37
N PRO A 148 -2.06 7.16 53.63
CA PRO A 148 -2.39 6.10 54.56
C PRO A 148 -3.88 6.12 54.94
N PRO A 149 -4.46 4.99 55.38
CA PRO A 149 -5.83 4.96 55.85
C PRO A 149 -5.95 5.89 57.07
N THR A 150 -6.77 6.94 56.92
CA THR A 150 -7.25 7.68 58.08
C THR A 150 -8.12 6.75 58.90
N SER A 151 -7.70 6.57 60.14
CA SER A 151 -8.25 5.69 61.17
C SER A 151 -9.71 5.91 61.50
#